data_AF-A0A7J7XXU1-F1
#
_entry.id   AF-A0A7J7XXU1-F1
#
_cell.length_a   1.000
_cell.length_b   1.000
_cell.length_c   1.000
_cell.angle_alpha   90.00
_cell.angle_beta   90.00
_cell.angle_gamma   90.00
#
_symmetry.space_group_name_H-M   'P 1'
#
loop_
_entity.id
_entity.type
_entity.pdbx_description
1 polymer ?
#
loop_
_entity_poly.entity_id
_entity_poly.type
_entity_poly.pdbx_seq_one_letter_code
_entity_poly.pdbx_strand_id
1 'polypeptide(L)'
;MQIQYSTASLIAKAATAQDVITGAATTSNILNIGELLKQADLYISEGLHPRIVTEGFEAAKEKALQFLEQVKVSKEMKHKSETDTSLIRGLVLDHGARHPDMKKRVEDAYILTCNVSLEYEKTEVNSGFFYKSAEEREKLVRAERKFIEDRVKKIIDLKKKVCGDSKKGFVVINQKGIDPFSLDALAKEGIVALRRAKKRNMERLTLACGGVALNSFDDLNPDCLGHAGLVYEYTLGEEKFTFVEKCNNPRSVTLLVKGPNKHTLTQIKDAIRDGLRAVKNAIDDGCVVPGGGAVEVAMSHALVKYKPSVKGRAQLGVQAFADALLIIPKVLAQNSGFDLQETLVKVQAEHSESGQLVGVDLNTGEPMVAAEVGVWDNYCVKKQLLHSCTVIATNILLVDEIMRAGMSSLKG
;
A
#
# COMPACT_ATOMS: atom_id res chain seq x y z
N MET A 1 18.60 2.22 -6.55
CA MET A 1 19.74 1.91 -7.41
C MET A 1 19.65 2.78 -8.66
N GLN A 2 20.73 3.44 -9.08
CA GLN A 2 20.74 4.14 -10.37
C GLN A 2 21.01 3.13 -11.48
N ILE A 3 20.06 2.97 -12.40
CA ILE A 3 20.15 1.99 -13.50
C ILE A 3 20.81 2.67 -14.70
N GLN A 4 21.92 2.13 -15.18
CA GLN A 4 22.68 2.68 -16.32
C GLN A 4 22.30 2.04 -17.66
N TYR A 5 21.92 0.76 -17.67
CA TYR A 5 21.58 0.03 -18.89
C TYR A 5 20.14 0.33 -19.34
N SER A 6 19.95 0.62 -20.64
CA SER A 6 18.65 0.94 -21.23
C SER A 6 17.65 -0.22 -21.13
N THR A 7 18.09 -1.45 -21.41
CA THR A 7 17.27 -2.67 -21.29
C THR A 7 16.81 -2.88 -19.84
N ALA A 8 17.72 -2.71 -18.88
CA ALA A 8 17.38 -2.81 -17.46
C ALA A 8 16.39 -1.73 -17.03
N SER A 9 16.49 -0.51 -17.59
CA SER A 9 15.52 0.56 -17.34
C SER A 9 14.13 0.22 -17.88
N LEU A 10 14.05 -0.38 -19.08
CA LEU A 10 12.78 -0.81 -19.67
C LEU A 10 12.11 -1.90 -18.82
N ILE A 11 12.87 -2.93 -18.42
CA ILE A 11 12.38 -4.01 -17.56
C ILE A 11 11.96 -3.45 -16.19
N ALA A 12 12.72 -2.52 -15.61
CA ALA A 12 12.38 -1.90 -14.33
C ALA A 12 11.08 -1.07 -14.40
N LYS A 13 10.83 -0.35 -15.51
CA LYS A 13 9.57 0.37 -15.71
C LYS A 13 8.37 -0.57 -15.74
N ALA A 14 8.52 -1.73 -16.36
CA ALA A 14 7.47 -2.74 -16.35
C ALA A 14 7.24 -3.37 -14.98
N ALA A 15 8.31 -3.70 -14.24
CA ALA A 15 8.19 -4.13 -12.85
C ALA A 15 7.49 -3.06 -11.99
N THR A 16 7.75 -1.78 -12.26
CA THR A 16 7.07 -0.66 -11.58
C THR A 16 5.59 -0.61 -11.94
N ALA A 17 5.23 -0.84 -13.21
CA ALA A 17 3.83 -0.91 -13.62
C ALA A 17 3.09 -2.07 -12.92
N GLN A 18 3.73 -3.23 -12.80
CA GLN A 18 3.21 -4.37 -12.05
C GLN A 18 2.99 -4.01 -10.57
N ASP A 19 3.97 -3.37 -9.93
CA ASP A 19 3.88 -2.96 -8.51
C ASP A 19 2.74 -1.98 -8.23
N VAL A 20 2.47 -1.07 -9.17
CA VAL A 20 1.37 -0.11 -9.04
C VAL A 20 0.02 -0.83 -9.05
N ILE A 21 -0.13 -1.87 -9.90
CA ILE A 21 -1.39 -2.57 -10.07
C ILE A 21 -1.59 -3.66 -9.00
N THR A 22 -0.62 -4.55 -8.84
CA THR A 22 -0.75 -5.72 -7.96
C THR A 22 -0.08 -5.54 -6.61
N GLY A 23 0.97 -4.71 -6.53
CA GLY A 23 1.80 -4.56 -5.34
C GLY A 23 2.63 -5.79 -4.96
N ALA A 24 2.80 -6.74 -5.87
CA ALA A 24 3.56 -7.97 -5.64
C ALA A 24 4.11 -8.55 -6.96
N ALA A 25 5.04 -9.51 -6.83
CA ALA A 25 5.67 -10.26 -7.93
C ALA A 25 6.51 -9.43 -8.92
N THR A 26 7.07 -8.30 -8.47
CA THR A 26 8.04 -7.52 -9.26
C THR A 26 9.32 -8.30 -9.54
N THR A 27 9.80 -9.07 -8.56
CA THR A 27 10.97 -9.95 -8.67
C THR A 27 10.72 -11.10 -9.65
N SER A 28 9.58 -11.80 -9.51
CA SER A 28 9.18 -12.87 -10.42
C SER A 28 9.03 -12.37 -11.86
N ASN A 29 8.56 -11.14 -12.07
CA ASN A 29 8.45 -10.53 -13.41
C ASN A 29 9.82 -10.40 -14.09
N ILE A 30 10.82 -9.92 -13.35
CA ILE A 30 12.18 -9.76 -13.86
C ILE A 30 12.82 -11.12 -14.16
N LEU A 31 12.67 -12.10 -13.25
CA LEU A 31 13.21 -13.45 -13.43
C LEU A 31 12.61 -14.13 -14.66
N ASN A 32 11.29 -14.06 -14.84
CA ASN A 32 10.61 -14.65 -16.00
C ASN A 32 11.03 -13.98 -17.31
N ILE A 33 11.15 -12.65 -17.36
CA ILE A 33 11.64 -11.96 -18.57
C ILE A 33 13.06 -12.41 -18.90
N GLY A 34 13.94 -12.46 -17.90
CA GLY A 34 15.33 -12.89 -18.09
C GLY A 34 15.44 -14.32 -18.61
N GLU A 35 14.68 -15.24 -18.02
CA GLU A 35 14.70 -16.64 -18.46
C GLU A 35 14.02 -16.82 -19.83
N LEU A 36 12.92 -16.11 -20.12
CA LEU A 36 12.29 -16.15 -21.45
C LEU A 36 13.26 -15.71 -22.56
N LEU A 37 14.01 -14.63 -22.34
CA LEU A 37 15.02 -14.17 -23.29
C LEU A 37 16.16 -15.19 -23.44
N LYS A 38 16.60 -15.79 -22.33
CA LYS A 38 17.64 -16.83 -22.35
C LYS A 38 17.19 -18.09 -23.12
N GLN A 39 15.96 -18.54 -22.93
CA GLN A 39 15.40 -19.68 -23.65
C GLN A 39 15.17 -19.37 -25.14
N ALA A 40 14.80 -18.12 -25.46
CA ALA A 40 14.69 -17.67 -26.85
C ALA A 40 16.05 -17.63 -27.56
N ASP A 41 17.10 -17.16 -26.89
CA ASP A 41 18.45 -17.00 -27.44
C ASP A 41 19.04 -18.34 -27.90
N LEU A 42 18.73 -19.45 -27.21
CA LEU A 42 19.14 -20.79 -27.63
C LEU A 42 18.67 -21.10 -29.06
N TYR A 43 17.39 -20.87 -29.36
CA TYR A 43 16.85 -21.14 -30.70
C TYR A 43 17.29 -20.10 -31.74
N ILE A 44 17.49 -18.85 -31.34
CA ILE A 44 17.99 -17.80 -32.24
C ILE A 44 19.44 -18.09 -32.65
N SER A 45 20.26 -18.57 -31.71
CA SER A 45 21.64 -18.98 -31.97
C SER A 45 21.75 -20.17 -32.94
N GLU A 46 20.73 -21.04 -32.98
CA GLU A 46 20.58 -22.12 -33.96
C GLU A 46 20.07 -21.64 -35.34
N GLY A 47 19.81 -20.33 -35.51
CA GLY A 47 19.39 -19.71 -36.77
C GLY A 47 17.88 -19.52 -36.92
N LEU A 48 17.10 -19.62 -35.84
CA LEU A 48 15.67 -19.32 -35.88
C LEU A 48 15.42 -17.81 -35.89
N HIS A 49 14.55 -17.33 -36.79
CA HIS A 49 14.19 -15.92 -36.83
C HIS A 49 13.42 -15.51 -35.55
N PRO A 50 13.79 -14.42 -34.84
CA PRO A 50 13.17 -14.01 -33.57
C PRO A 50 11.63 -13.90 -33.64
N ARG A 51 11.11 -13.43 -34.77
CA ARG A 51 9.66 -13.37 -35.04
C ARG A 51 8.92 -14.70 -34.82
N ILE A 52 9.52 -15.83 -35.19
CA ILE A 52 8.90 -17.16 -35.02
C ILE A 52 8.83 -17.53 -33.53
N VAL A 53 9.86 -17.17 -32.75
CA VAL A 53 9.86 -17.36 -31.29
C VAL A 53 8.77 -16.51 -30.65
N THR A 54 8.63 -15.24 -31.06
CA THR A 54 7.59 -14.35 -30.54
C THR A 54 6.17 -14.84 -30.87
N GLU A 55 5.96 -15.45 -32.03
CA GLU A 55 4.67 -16.07 -32.39
C GLU A 55 4.36 -17.27 -31.47
N GLY A 56 5.36 -18.11 -31.18
CA GLY A 56 5.23 -19.21 -30.22
C GLY A 56 4.95 -18.72 -28.79
N PHE A 57 5.56 -17.61 -28.37
CA PHE A 57 5.30 -16.98 -27.07
C PHE A 57 3.86 -16.48 -26.94
N GLU A 58 3.30 -15.89 -27.99
CA GLU A 58 1.92 -15.41 -27.95
C GLU A 58 0.92 -16.57 -27.83
N ALA A 59 1.13 -17.64 -28.62
CA ALA A 59 0.33 -18.86 -28.53
C ALA A 59 0.46 -19.54 -27.15
N ALA A 60 1.66 -19.59 -26.59
CA ALA A 60 1.90 -20.13 -25.26
C ALA A 60 1.25 -19.28 -24.16
N LYS A 61 1.32 -17.95 -24.27
CA LYS A 61 0.68 -17.02 -23.33
C LYS A 61 -0.83 -17.23 -23.29
N GLU A 62 -1.51 -17.29 -24.44
CA GLU A 62 -2.95 -17.53 -24.49
C GLU A 62 -3.31 -18.86 -23.83
N LYS A 63 -2.54 -19.91 -24.11
CA LYS A 63 -2.78 -21.22 -23.51
C LYS A 63 -2.51 -21.25 -22.00
N ALA A 64 -1.46 -20.57 -21.54
CA ALA A 64 -1.14 -20.42 -20.12
C ALA A 64 -2.22 -19.63 -19.37
N LEU A 65 -2.79 -18.59 -19.99
CA LEU A 65 -3.91 -17.83 -19.43
C LEU A 65 -5.19 -18.66 -19.35
N GLN A 66 -5.49 -19.48 -20.38
CA GLN A 66 -6.60 -20.43 -20.34
C GLN A 66 -6.42 -21.46 -19.22
N PHE A 67 -5.19 -21.96 -19.02
CA PHE A 67 -4.88 -22.88 -17.94
C PHE A 67 -5.03 -22.23 -16.56
N LEU A 68 -4.59 -20.98 -16.41
CA LEU A 68 -4.75 -20.21 -15.16
C LEU A 68 -6.22 -20.06 -14.76
N GLU A 69 -7.13 -19.87 -15.72
CA GLU A 69 -8.59 -19.83 -15.47
C GLU A 69 -9.16 -21.17 -14.98
N GLN A 70 -8.57 -22.29 -15.38
CA GLN A 70 -8.99 -23.63 -14.95
C GLN A 70 -8.47 -23.98 -13.55
N VAL A 71 -7.32 -23.42 -13.16
CA VAL A 71 -6.62 -23.74 -11.92
C VAL A 71 -7.04 -22.87 -10.72
N LYS A 72 -7.79 -21.80 -10.96
CA LYS A 72 -8.23 -20.89 -9.89
C LYS A 72 -9.15 -21.59 -8.88
N VAL A 73 -8.89 -21.35 -7.60
CA VAL A 73 -9.68 -21.88 -6.48
C VAL A 73 -10.42 -20.73 -5.80
N SER A 74 -11.75 -20.77 -5.82
CA SER A 74 -12.59 -19.83 -5.06
C SER A 74 -12.73 -20.32 -3.62
N LYS A 75 -12.27 -19.54 -2.65
CA LYS A 75 -12.29 -19.91 -1.23
C LYS A 75 -12.56 -18.71 -0.33
N GLU A 76 -13.32 -18.93 0.72
CA GLU A 76 -13.54 -17.96 1.80
C GLU A 76 -12.41 -18.06 2.83
N MET A 77 -11.75 -16.95 3.16
CA MET A 77 -10.61 -16.93 4.08
C MET A 77 -11.05 -16.88 5.56
N LYS A 78 -10.43 -17.71 6.40
CA LYS A 78 -10.47 -17.61 7.88
C LYS A 78 -9.04 -17.56 8.40
N HIS A 79 -8.72 -16.59 9.27
CA HIS A 79 -7.38 -16.39 9.82
C HIS A 79 -7.37 -16.51 11.35
N LYS A 80 -6.28 -17.05 11.91
CA LYS A 80 -6.00 -17.25 13.33
C LYS A 80 -4.59 -16.72 13.67
N SER A 81 -4.53 -15.47 14.18
CA SER A 81 -3.48 -14.86 15.06
C SER A 81 -2.00 -14.84 14.61
N GLU A 82 -1.03 -14.24 15.33
CA GLU A 82 -0.80 -12.91 15.95
C GLU A 82 0.73 -12.77 16.20
N THR A 83 1.29 -11.58 15.99
CA THR A 83 2.49 -11.03 16.67
C THR A 83 2.26 -9.52 16.86
N ASP A 84 2.96 -8.87 17.80
CA ASP A 84 2.67 -7.54 18.41
C ASP A 84 2.61 -6.32 17.45
N THR A 85 1.70 -6.35 16.48
CA THR A 85 1.23 -5.22 15.69
C THR A 85 -0.18 -4.92 16.14
N SER A 86 -0.40 -3.82 16.83
CA SER A 86 -1.74 -3.49 17.31
C SER A 86 -2.58 -2.94 16.17
N LEU A 87 -3.67 -3.64 15.84
CA LEU A 87 -4.73 -3.11 15.00
C LEU A 87 -5.63 -2.19 15.84
N ILE A 88 -5.56 -0.90 15.55
CA ILE A 88 -6.39 0.10 16.21
C ILE A 88 -7.58 0.35 15.30
N ARG A 89 -8.77 0.01 15.80
CA ARG A 89 -10.05 0.27 15.13
C ARG A 89 -10.41 1.76 15.25
N GLY A 90 -9.65 2.57 14.54
CA GLY A 90 -9.73 4.03 14.53
C GLY A 90 -8.44 4.66 14.00
N LEU A 91 -8.09 5.83 14.51
CA LEU A 91 -6.97 6.64 14.03
C LEU A 91 -5.95 6.93 15.13
N VAL A 92 -4.66 6.82 14.79
CA VAL A 92 -3.58 7.36 15.62
C VAL A 92 -3.07 8.65 14.99
N LEU A 93 -2.99 9.69 15.80
CA LEU A 93 -2.42 10.99 15.46
C LEU A 93 -1.02 11.10 16.06
N ASP A 94 -0.11 11.69 15.30
CA ASP A 94 1.30 11.90 15.62
C ASP A 94 1.56 13.12 16.52
N HIS A 95 0.49 13.75 17.01
CA HIS A 95 0.54 14.91 17.88
C HIS A 95 -0.44 14.73 19.05
N GLY A 96 -0.05 15.27 20.21
CA GLY A 96 -0.86 15.29 21.43
C GLY A 96 -1.22 16.69 21.87
N ALA A 97 -1.93 16.77 23.00
CA ALA A 97 -2.27 18.03 23.64
C ALA A 97 -0.99 18.72 24.13
N ARG A 98 -0.88 20.02 23.86
CA ARG A 98 0.28 20.83 24.29
C ARG A 98 0.10 21.46 25.67
N HIS A 99 -1.14 21.76 26.04
CA HIS A 99 -1.42 22.37 27.33
C HIS A 99 -1.41 21.29 28.43
N PRO A 100 -0.67 21.47 29.55
CA PRO A 100 -0.58 20.47 30.62
C PRO A 100 -1.92 20.10 31.25
N ASP A 101 -2.82 21.08 31.40
CA ASP A 101 -4.13 20.88 32.06
C ASP A 101 -5.19 20.24 31.14
N MET A 102 -4.86 19.96 29.87
CA MET A 102 -5.78 19.22 29.01
C MET A 102 -5.90 17.76 29.44
N LYS A 103 -7.12 17.23 29.36
CA LYS A 103 -7.41 15.84 29.73
C LYS A 103 -6.60 14.88 28.86
N LYS A 104 -5.84 13.98 29.49
CA LYS A 104 -5.09 12.93 28.78
C LYS A 104 -5.99 11.80 28.27
N ARG A 105 -7.16 11.62 28.85
CA ARG A 105 -8.12 10.58 28.46
C ARG A 105 -9.53 11.15 28.46
N VAL A 106 -10.26 10.85 27.40
CA VAL A 106 -11.59 11.34 27.11
C VAL A 106 -12.43 10.15 26.66
N GLU A 107 -13.44 9.81 27.45
CA GLU A 107 -14.41 8.77 27.11
C GLU A 107 -15.63 9.41 26.44
N ASP A 108 -16.25 8.68 25.50
CA ASP A 108 -17.43 9.12 24.75
C ASP A 108 -17.24 10.53 24.13
N ALA A 109 -16.26 10.64 23.24
CA ALA A 109 -15.78 11.90 22.71
C ALA A 109 -16.50 12.30 21.41
N TYR A 110 -17.06 13.51 21.40
CA TYR A 110 -17.38 14.21 20.16
C TYR A 110 -16.13 14.86 19.59
N ILE A 111 -15.92 14.67 18.29
CA ILE A 111 -14.74 15.15 17.57
C ILE A 111 -15.16 16.25 16.61
N LEU A 112 -14.65 17.46 16.85
CA LEU A 112 -14.75 18.58 15.94
C LEU A 112 -13.51 18.62 15.05
N THR A 113 -13.69 18.39 13.76
CA THR A 113 -12.63 18.53 12.75
C THR A 113 -12.75 19.89 12.06
N CYS A 114 -11.70 20.71 12.11
CA CYS A 114 -11.69 22.03 11.49
C CYS A 114 -10.37 22.34 10.78
N ASN A 115 -10.40 23.28 9.84
CA ASN A 115 -9.20 23.79 9.15
C ASN A 115 -9.02 25.32 9.28
N VAL A 116 -9.76 25.94 10.19
CA VAL A 116 -9.72 27.38 10.44
C VAL A 116 -8.57 27.72 11.39
N SER A 117 -7.90 28.85 11.17
CA SER A 117 -6.83 29.27 12.08
C SER A 117 -7.42 29.79 13.39
N LEU A 118 -6.90 29.25 14.48
CA LEU A 118 -7.06 29.79 15.83
C LEU A 118 -5.74 30.41 16.28
N GLU A 119 -4.91 30.89 15.35
CA GLU A 119 -3.70 31.64 15.63
C GLU A 119 -3.85 33.07 15.09
N TYR A 120 -3.04 33.97 15.63
CA TYR A 120 -2.87 35.30 15.06
C TYR A 120 -2.34 35.17 13.62
N GLU A 121 -3.20 35.52 12.66
CA GLU A 121 -2.85 35.58 11.25
C GLU A 121 -2.47 37.01 10.88
N LYS A 122 -1.28 37.19 10.30
CA LYS A 122 -0.97 38.44 9.60
C LYS A 122 -1.83 38.50 8.34
N THR A 123 -2.29 39.69 8.00
CA THR A 123 -3.01 39.91 6.74
C THR A 123 -2.12 39.58 5.54
N GLU A 124 -2.69 38.97 4.50
CA GLU A 124 -1.96 38.62 3.28
C GLU A 124 -1.52 39.87 2.49
N VAL A 125 -2.34 40.91 2.54
CA VAL A 125 -1.95 42.25 2.08
C VAL A 125 -1.12 42.91 3.17
N ASN A 126 -0.10 43.68 2.80
CA ASN A 126 0.69 44.50 3.72
C ASN A 126 -0.21 45.54 4.41
N SER A 127 -0.89 45.15 5.48
CA SER A 127 -1.60 46.05 6.36
C SER A 127 -0.66 46.47 7.48
N GLY A 128 -0.38 47.77 7.54
CA GLY A 128 0.32 48.40 8.63
C GLY A 128 -0.68 49.21 9.44
N PHE A 129 -0.70 49.04 10.76
CA PHE A 129 -1.48 49.90 11.63
C PHE A 129 -0.69 51.18 11.91
N PHE A 130 -1.28 52.33 11.58
CA PHE A 130 -0.80 53.62 12.02
C PHE A 130 -1.58 54.02 13.27
N TYR A 131 -0.90 54.19 14.40
CA TYR A 131 -1.49 54.67 15.66
C TYR A 131 -0.66 55.84 16.17
N LYS A 132 -1.33 56.83 16.79
CA LYS A 132 -0.65 58.02 17.35
C LYS A 132 -0.51 57.93 18.87
N SER A 133 -1.40 57.18 19.53
CA SER A 133 -1.41 57.03 20.98
C SER A 133 -1.19 55.57 21.42
N ALA A 134 -0.68 55.38 22.64
CA ALA A 134 -0.51 54.05 23.23
C ALA A 134 -1.85 53.34 23.47
N GLU A 135 -2.90 54.10 23.79
CA GLU A 135 -4.25 53.56 24.02
C GLU A 135 -4.89 52.99 22.75
N GLU A 136 -4.71 53.66 21.61
CA GLU A 136 -5.15 53.15 20.29
C GLU A 136 -4.46 51.83 19.94
N ARG A 137 -3.14 51.73 20.20
CA ARG A 137 -2.37 50.51 19.98
C ARG A 137 -2.95 49.34 20.79
N GLU A 138 -3.26 49.55 22.07
CA GLU A 138 -3.85 48.50 22.90
C GLU A 138 -5.24 48.08 22.42
N LYS A 139 -6.08 49.03 21.98
CA LYS A 139 -7.42 48.73 21.46
C LYS A 139 -7.35 47.86 20.20
N LEU A 140 -6.40 48.13 19.31
CA LEU A 140 -6.19 47.33 18.09
C LEU A 140 -5.72 45.92 18.40
N VAL A 141 -4.72 45.76 19.28
CA VAL A 141 -4.25 44.43 19.72
C VAL A 141 -5.39 43.64 20.39
N ARG A 142 -6.23 44.31 21.19
CA ARG A 142 -7.43 43.68 21.76
C ARG A 142 -8.47 43.31 20.70
N ALA A 143 -8.68 44.12 19.67
CA ALA A 143 -9.64 43.84 18.61
C ALA A 143 -9.24 42.59 17.79
N GLU A 144 -7.94 42.46 17.47
CA GLU A 144 -7.41 41.27 16.80
C GLU A 144 -7.58 40.00 17.67
N ARG A 145 -7.32 40.12 18.98
CA ARG A 145 -7.55 39.02 19.91
C ARG A 145 -9.03 38.66 20.04
N LYS A 146 -9.91 39.66 20.13
CA LYS A 146 -11.37 39.44 20.19
C LYS A 146 -11.87 38.59 19.03
N PHE A 147 -11.33 38.78 17.82
CA PHE A 147 -11.69 37.96 16.68
C PHE A 147 -11.41 36.46 16.87
N ILE A 148 -10.27 36.12 17.50
CA ILE A 148 -9.91 34.73 17.82
C ILE A 148 -10.76 34.25 19.00
N GLU A 149 -10.91 35.07 20.04
CA GLU A 149 -11.75 34.75 21.21
C GLU A 149 -13.19 34.44 20.80
N ASP A 150 -13.76 35.18 19.86
CA ASP A 150 -15.13 34.96 19.38
C ASP A 150 -15.25 33.63 18.63
N ARG A 151 -14.23 33.20 17.89
CA ARG A 151 -14.17 31.86 17.28
C ARG A 151 -14.10 30.76 18.34
N VAL A 152 -13.28 30.95 19.39
CA VAL A 152 -13.16 30.01 20.49
C VAL A 152 -14.45 29.92 21.29
N LYS A 153 -15.11 31.05 21.55
CA LYS A 153 -16.43 31.09 22.21
C LYS A 153 -17.45 30.25 21.46
N LYS A 154 -17.53 30.36 20.13
CA LYS A 154 -18.42 29.52 19.32
C LYS A 154 -18.16 28.02 19.51
N ILE A 155 -16.90 27.60 19.65
CA ILE A 155 -16.53 26.20 19.95
C ILE A 155 -16.99 25.81 21.37
N ILE A 156 -16.78 26.69 22.35
CA ILE A 156 -17.20 26.48 23.73
C ILE A 156 -18.73 26.39 23.82
N ASP A 157 -19.45 27.24 23.10
CA ASP A 157 -20.91 27.24 23.04
C ASP A 157 -21.44 25.96 22.41
N LEU A 158 -20.81 25.49 21.32
CA LEU A 158 -21.13 24.21 20.72
C LEU A 158 -20.90 23.06 21.72
N LYS A 159 -19.79 23.09 22.46
CA LYS A 159 -19.56 22.09 23.51
C LYS A 159 -20.64 22.15 24.58
N LYS A 160 -21.00 23.33 25.08
CA LYS A 160 -22.05 23.48 26.10
C LYS A 160 -23.39 22.93 25.60
N LYS A 161 -23.72 23.16 24.32
CA LYS A 161 -24.92 22.63 23.67
C LYS A 161 -24.95 21.11 23.58
N VAL A 162 -23.80 20.47 23.32
CA VAL A 162 -23.72 19.02 23.06
C VAL A 162 -23.40 18.19 24.31
N CYS A 163 -22.48 18.68 25.14
CA CYS A 163 -21.99 17.99 26.32
C CYS A 163 -22.79 18.31 27.59
N GLY A 164 -23.36 19.53 27.74
CA GLY A 164 -24.11 19.93 28.94
C GLY A 164 -23.45 19.48 30.26
N ASP A 165 -24.25 18.91 31.17
CA ASP A 165 -23.81 18.29 32.43
C ASP A 165 -23.36 16.82 32.29
N SER A 166 -23.33 16.30 31.06
CA SER A 166 -23.04 14.90 30.79
C SER A 166 -21.54 14.63 30.84
N LYS A 167 -21.15 13.38 31.16
CA LYS A 167 -19.74 12.93 31.16
C LYS A 167 -19.10 12.87 29.76
N LYS A 168 -19.79 13.36 28.72
CA LYS A 168 -19.37 13.28 27.33
C LYS A 168 -18.13 14.13 27.07
N GLY A 169 -17.19 13.54 26.35
CA GLY A 169 -15.97 14.18 25.91
C GLY A 169 -16.16 15.13 24.74
N PHE A 170 -15.24 16.08 24.59
CA PHE A 170 -15.17 16.92 23.40
C PHE A 170 -13.71 17.16 23.02
N VAL A 171 -13.38 16.86 21.78
CA VAL A 171 -12.03 16.92 21.22
C VAL A 171 -12.07 17.78 19.96
N VAL A 172 -11.17 18.74 19.86
CA VAL A 172 -11.00 19.60 18.68
C VAL A 172 -9.73 19.18 17.98
N ILE A 173 -9.83 18.91 16.69
CA ILE A 173 -8.70 18.54 15.84
C ILE A 173 -8.63 19.56 14.71
N ASN A 174 -7.66 20.47 14.83
CA ASN A 174 -7.45 21.53 13.86
C ASN A 174 -6.29 21.19 12.91
N GLN A 175 -6.51 21.37 11.61
CA GLN A 175 -5.45 21.33 10.60
C GLN A 175 -4.49 22.51 10.74
N LYS A 176 -5.01 23.68 11.12
CA LYS A 176 -4.20 24.88 11.36
C LYS A 176 -3.72 24.93 12.82
N GLY A 177 -3.00 25.99 13.12
CA GLY A 177 -2.48 26.26 14.44
C GLY A 177 -3.55 26.68 15.46
N ILE A 178 -3.17 26.61 16.74
CA ILE A 178 -3.96 27.12 17.87
C ILE A 178 -3.00 27.89 18.77
N ASP A 179 -3.34 29.14 19.10
CA ASP A 179 -2.55 30.01 19.94
C ASP A 179 -2.63 29.59 21.43
N PRO A 180 -1.64 29.99 22.25
CA PRO A 180 -1.62 29.63 23.67
C PRO A 180 -2.86 30.09 24.45
N PHE A 181 -3.38 31.30 24.20
CA PHE A 181 -4.54 31.80 24.94
C PHE A 181 -5.81 30.99 24.62
N SER A 182 -6.00 30.61 23.36
CA SER A 182 -7.10 29.69 23.02
C SER A 182 -6.91 28.31 23.61
N LEU A 183 -5.67 27.79 23.69
CA LEU A 183 -5.40 26.52 24.37
C LEU A 183 -5.78 26.59 25.85
N ASP A 184 -5.45 27.67 26.54
CA ASP A 184 -5.81 27.88 27.95
C ASP A 184 -7.33 27.94 28.13
N ALA A 185 -8.03 28.68 27.24
CA ALA A 185 -9.49 28.79 27.27
C ALA A 185 -10.17 27.43 27.03
N LEU A 186 -9.70 26.65 26.06
CA LEU A 186 -10.20 25.31 25.77
C LEU A 186 -9.87 24.32 26.89
N ALA A 187 -8.69 24.43 27.51
CA ALA A 187 -8.28 23.58 28.62
C ALA A 187 -9.16 23.79 29.86
N LYS A 188 -9.52 25.04 30.18
CA LYS A 188 -10.46 25.37 31.27
C LYS A 188 -11.83 24.71 31.11
N GLU A 189 -12.32 24.61 29.87
CA GLU A 189 -13.58 23.94 29.51
C GLU A 189 -13.40 22.41 29.31
N GLY A 190 -12.22 21.88 29.64
CA GLY A 190 -11.88 20.47 29.55
C GLY A 190 -11.95 19.92 28.12
N ILE A 191 -11.66 20.75 27.11
CA ILE A 191 -11.57 20.38 25.69
C ILE A 191 -10.14 19.97 25.38
N VAL A 192 -9.97 18.80 24.77
CA VAL A 192 -8.67 18.42 24.22
C VAL A 192 -8.53 19.04 22.85
N ALA A 193 -7.54 19.92 22.68
CA ALA A 193 -7.31 20.60 21.42
C ALA A 193 -5.98 20.13 20.79
N LEU A 194 -6.09 19.56 19.58
CA LEU A 194 -4.97 19.19 18.74
C LEU A 194 -4.80 20.24 17.64
N ARG A 195 -3.56 20.64 17.42
CA ARG A 195 -3.18 21.63 16.41
C ARG A 195 -2.34 20.99 15.31
N ARG A 196 -2.36 21.59 14.12
CA ARG A 196 -1.50 21.21 12.98
C ARG A 196 -1.65 19.75 12.57
N ALA A 197 -2.88 19.23 12.59
CA ALA A 197 -3.18 17.91 12.10
C ALA A 197 -2.92 17.80 10.59
N LYS A 198 -2.35 16.68 10.14
CA LYS A 198 -2.10 16.44 8.71
C LYS A 198 -3.43 16.33 7.95
N LYS A 199 -3.52 16.92 6.75
CA LYS A 199 -4.72 16.86 5.89
C LYS A 199 -5.23 15.42 5.67
N ARG A 200 -4.31 14.47 5.41
CA ARG A 200 -4.64 13.03 5.27
C ARG A 200 -5.32 12.42 6.50
N ASN A 201 -5.03 12.92 7.70
CA ASN A 201 -5.65 12.46 8.93
C ASN A 201 -7.06 13.02 9.06
N MET A 202 -7.32 14.24 8.59
CA MET A 202 -8.66 14.85 8.58
C MET A 202 -9.64 14.05 7.72
N GLU A 203 -9.22 13.67 6.51
CA GLU A 203 -10.01 12.81 5.62
C GLU A 203 -10.29 11.43 6.23
N ARG A 204 -9.33 10.88 6.99
CA ARG A 204 -9.52 9.61 7.70
C ARG A 204 -10.41 9.74 8.93
N LEU A 205 -10.33 10.86 9.65
CA LEU A 205 -11.18 11.13 10.83
C LEU A 205 -12.63 11.29 10.45
N THR A 206 -12.94 12.01 9.36
CA THR A 206 -14.31 12.15 8.86
C THR A 206 -14.87 10.79 8.46
N LEU A 207 -14.09 9.95 7.78
CA LEU A 207 -14.50 8.60 7.41
C LEU A 207 -14.67 7.65 8.60
N ALA A 208 -13.80 7.72 9.62
CA ALA A 208 -13.85 6.83 10.78
C ALA A 208 -14.92 7.25 11.80
N CYS A 209 -14.96 8.54 12.13
CA CYS A 209 -15.82 9.08 13.20
C CYS A 209 -17.18 9.56 12.68
N GLY A 210 -17.35 9.71 11.36
CA GLY A 210 -18.60 10.12 10.72
C GLY A 210 -18.89 11.63 10.73
N GLY A 211 -17.92 12.46 11.13
CA GLY A 211 -18.08 13.92 11.17
C GLY A 211 -17.76 14.62 9.84
N VAL A 212 -18.11 15.90 9.75
CA VAL A 212 -17.82 16.76 8.60
C VAL A 212 -16.67 17.70 8.95
N ALA A 213 -15.68 17.81 8.06
CA ALA A 213 -14.59 18.77 8.24
C ALA A 213 -15.11 20.20 7.97
N LEU A 214 -15.03 21.06 8.98
CA LEU A 214 -15.57 22.41 8.92
C LEU A 214 -14.53 23.44 8.45
N ASN A 215 -14.99 24.31 7.56
CA ASN A 215 -14.20 25.40 6.96
C ASN A 215 -14.47 26.78 7.57
N SER A 216 -15.60 26.94 8.25
CA SER A 216 -15.96 28.15 9.01
C SER A 216 -16.59 27.73 10.34
N PHE A 217 -16.54 28.64 11.31
CA PHE A 217 -17.19 28.48 12.61
C PHE A 217 -18.59 29.11 12.67
N ASP A 218 -19.07 29.72 11.57
CA ASP A 218 -20.38 30.39 11.57
C ASP A 218 -21.55 29.39 11.60
N ASP A 219 -21.43 28.27 10.90
CA ASP A 219 -22.46 27.22 10.80
C ASP A 219 -22.11 25.98 11.63
N LEU A 220 -21.91 26.17 12.94
CA LEU A 220 -21.59 25.07 13.87
C LEU A 220 -22.85 24.34 14.35
N ASN A 221 -23.19 23.24 13.68
CA ASN A 221 -24.26 22.35 14.09
C ASN A 221 -23.74 21.10 14.82
N PRO A 222 -24.48 20.55 15.80
CA PRO A 222 -24.14 19.28 16.45
C PRO A 222 -23.98 18.11 15.47
N ASP A 223 -24.72 18.14 14.36
CA ASP A 223 -24.70 17.09 13.33
C ASP A 223 -23.38 17.01 12.56
N CYS A 224 -22.57 18.08 12.60
CA CYS A 224 -21.26 18.11 11.96
C CYS A 224 -20.19 17.35 12.75
N LEU A 225 -20.46 17.00 14.01
CA LEU A 225 -19.48 16.37 14.90
C LEU A 225 -19.33 14.88 14.60
N GLY A 226 -18.08 14.42 14.59
CA GLY A 226 -17.77 13.00 14.62
C GLY A 226 -17.91 12.44 16.03
N HIS A 227 -17.93 11.11 16.15
CA HIS A 227 -18.01 10.43 17.44
C HIS A 227 -16.96 9.31 17.54
N ALA A 228 -16.32 9.23 18.71
CA ALA A 228 -15.40 8.17 19.08
C ALA A 228 -15.59 7.76 20.54
N GLY A 229 -15.69 6.46 20.80
CA GLY A 229 -15.92 5.95 22.15
C GLY A 229 -14.76 6.19 23.12
N LEU A 230 -13.52 6.29 22.62
CA LEU A 230 -12.35 6.56 23.46
C LEU A 230 -11.31 7.40 22.71
N VAL A 231 -10.89 8.50 23.32
CA VAL A 231 -9.75 9.29 22.86
C VAL A 231 -8.75 9.43 24.00
N TYR A 232 -7.50 9.06 23.79
CA TYR A 232 -6.47 9.22 24.81
C TYR A 232 -5.12 9.58 24.22
N GLU A 233 -4.35 10.33 24.99
CA GLU A 233 -2.96 10.64 24.70
C GLU A 233 -2.05 9.58 25.31
N TYR A 234 -1.15 9.06 24.49
CA TYR A 234 -0.07 8.17 24.88
C TYR A 234 1.25 8.86 24.60
N THR A 235 2.04 9.08 25.65
CA THR A 235 3.37 9.68 25.55
C THR A 235 4.40 8.56 25.49
N LEU A 236 5.25 8.58 24.46
CA LEU A 236 6.36 7.65 24.29
C LEU A 236 7.65 8.46 24.14
N GLY A 237 8.48 8.45 25.18
CA GLY A 237 9.64 9.36 25.24
C GLY A 237 9.20 10.82 25.27
N GLU A 238 9.69 11.61 24.32
CA GLU A 238 9.31 13.03 24.15
C GLU A 238 8.12 13.23 23.21
N GLU A 239 7.75 12.20 22.44
CA GLU A 239 6.66 12.28 21.46
C GLU A 239 5.32 11.90 22.09
N LYS A 240 4.27 12.59 21.65
CA LYS A 240 2.89 12.40 22.11
C LYS A 240 2.03 11.93 20.94
N PHE A 241 1.34 10.82 21.14
CA PHE A 241 0.42 10.23 20.17
C PHE A 241 -0.99 10.30 20.72
N THR A 242 -1.95 10.76 19.92
CA THR A 242 -3.36 10.71 20.32
C THR A 242 -4.05 9.56 19.61
N PHE A 243 -4.62 8.64 20.38
CA PHE A 243 -5.36 7.49 19.91
C PHE A 243 -6.84 7.85 19.90
N VAL A 244 -7.49 7.65 18.76
CA VAL A 244 -8.93 7.76 18.58
C VAL A 244 -9.43 6.36 18.28
N GLU A 245 -10.10 5.75 19.24
CA GLU A 245 -10.57 4.37 19.18
C GLU A 245 -12.09 4.28 19.32
N LYS A 246 -12.65 3.14 18.92
CA LYS A 246 -14.10 2.85 18.99
C LYS A 246 -14.93 3.91 18.26
N CYS A 247 -14.50 4.27 17.04
CA CYS A 247 -15.28 5.13 16.17
C CYS A 247 -16.56 4.41 15.69
N ASN A 248 -17.64 5.15 15.44
CA ASN A 248 -18.93 4.58 15.03
C ASN A 248 -18.87 3.77 13.73
N ASN A 249 -18.04 4.19 12.78
CA ASN A 249 -17.90 3.50 11.49
C ASN A 249 -16.41 3.42 11.11
N PRO A 250 -15.64 2.44 11.60
CA PRO A 250 -14.21 2.36 11.37
C PRO A 250 -13.88 1.87 9.95
N ARG A 251 -14.30 2.61 8.90
CA ARG A 251 -13.85 2.43 7.51
C ARG A 251 -12.34 2.66 7.36
N SER A 252 -11.78 3.52 8.22
CA SER A 252 -10.35 3.72 8.35
C SER A 252 -9.87 3.13 9.67
N VAL A 253 -8.94 2.18 9.58
CA VAL A 253 -8.22 1.58 10.72
C VAL A 253 -6.75 1.96 10.65
N THR A 254 -6.04 1.87 11.78
CA THR A 254 -4.61 2.16 11.86
C THR A 254 -3.85 0.93 12.35
N LEU A 255 -2.88 0.49 11.56
CA LEU A 255 -1.89 -0.49 11.98
C LEU A 255 -0.70 0.27 12.58
N LEU A 256 -0.53 0.13 13.89
CA LEU A 256 0.61 0.72 14.59
C LEU A 256 1.74 -0.31 14.62
N VAL A 257 2.83 0.03 13.92
CA VAL A 257 4.05 -0.78 13.89
C VAL A 257 5.05 -0.18 14.86
N LYS A 258 5.55 -0.99 15.78
CA LYS A 258 6.63 -0.62 16.69
C LYS A 258 7.92 -1.30 16.24
N GLY A 259 9.04 -0.62 16.38
CA GLY A 259 10.33 -1.14 15.95
C GLY A 259 11.47 -0.28 16.49
N PRO A 260 12.64 -0.88 16.74
CA PRO A 260 13.77 -0.17 17.36
C PRO A 260 14.45 0.80 16.40
N ASN A 261 14.49 0.47 15.09
CA ASN A 261 15.25 1.19 14.09
C ASN A 261 14.35 1.68 12.95
N LYS A 262 14.69 2.83 12.34
CA LYS A 262 13.92 3.38 11.20
C LYS A 262 13.92 2.46 9.98
N HIS A 263 15.04 1.79 9.70
CA HIS A 263 15.14 0.87 8.57
C HIS A 263 14.28 -0.37 8.75
N THR A 264 14.27 -0.95 9.96
CA THR A 264 13.41 -2.11 10.26
C THR A 264 11.93 -1.72 10.23
N LEU A 265 11.57 -0.53 10.74
CA LEU A 265 10.21 0.00 10.63
C LEU A 265 9.76 0.18 9.18
N THR A 266 10.64 0.69 8.32
CA THR A 266 10.32 0.88 6.89
C THR A 266 10.11 -0.47 6.21
N GLN A 267 10.98 -1.44 6.48
CA GLN A 267 10.85 -2.80 5.96
C GLN A 267 9.55 -3.49 6.40
N ILE A 268 9.21 -3.41 7.69
CA ILE A 268 7.96 -4.00 8.22
C ILE A 268 6.75 -3.30 7.62
N LYS A 269 6.79 -1.97 7.50
CA LYS A 269 5.72 -1.18 6.88
C LYS A 269 5.48 -1.59 5.42
N ASP A 270 6.55 -1.75 4.65
CA ASP A 270 6.46 -2.16 3.26
C ASP A 270 5.94 -3.60 3.15
N ALA A 271 6.43 -4.53 3.99
CA ALA A 271 5.90 -5.90 4.06
C ALA A 271 4.39 -5.96 4.41
N ILE A 272 3.93 -5.14 5.37
CA ILE A 272 2.51 -5.05 5.72
C ILE A 272 1.72 -4.47 4.54
N ARG A 273 2.23 -3.44 3.86
CA ARG A 273 1.56 -2.83 2.71
C ARG A 273 1.38 -3.84 1.58
N ASP A 274 2.40 -4.63 1.29
CA ASP A 274 2.37 -5.63 0.23
C ASP A 274 1.43 -6.77 0.61
N GLY A 275 1.47 -7.23 1.86
CA GLY A 275 0.53 -8.23 2.39
C GLY A 275 -0.93 -7.77 2.35
N LEU A 276 -1.22 -6.52 2.74
CA LEU A 276 -2.56 -5.95 2.66
C LEU A 276 -3.07 -5.85 1.21
N ARG A 277 -2.19 -5.51 0.26
CA ARG A 277 -2.53 -5.51 -1.16
C ARG A 277 -2.79 -6.92 -1.68
N ALA A 278 -1.97 -7.91 -1.30
CA ALA A 278 -2.21 -9.30 -1.65
C ALA A 278 -3.56 -9.81 -1.13
N VAL A 279 -3.92 -9.49 0.11
CA VAL A 279 -5.24 -9.83 0.67
C VAL A 279 -6.37 -9.11 -0.07
N LYS A 280 -6.22 -7.81 -0.37
CA LYS A 280 -7.18 -7.04 -1.16
C LYS A 280 -7.41 -7.67 -2.53
N ASN A 281 -6.33 -8.05 -3.22
CA ASN A 281 -6.39 -8.70 -4.51
C ASN A 281 -7.16 -10.03 -4.44
N ALA A 282 -6.99 -10.80 -3.37
CA ALA A 282 -7.75 -12.03 -3.18
C ALA A 282 -9.24 -11.78 -2.97
N ILE A 283 -9.60 -10.68 -2.28
CA ILE A 283 -11.00 -10.25 -2.10
C ILE A 283 -11.59 -9.82 -3.45
N ASP A 284 -10.86 -9.01 -4.21
CA ASP A 284 -11.31 -8.48 -5.51
C ASP A 284 -11.47 -9.60 -6.55
N ASP A 285 -10.55 -10.56 -6.58
CA ASP A 285 -10.55 -11.66 -7.57
C ASP A 285 -11.55 -12.78 -7.24
N GLY A 286 -11.93 -12.95 -5.97
CA GLY A 286 -12.77 -14.07 -5.50
C GLY A 286 -12.16 -15.46 -5.73
N CYS A 287 -10.89 -15.51 -6.12
CA CYS A 287 -10.14 -16.74 -6.37
C CYS A 287 -8.64 -16.55 -6.11
N VAL A 288 -7.99 -17.64 -5.74
CA VAL A 288 -6.55 -17.73 -5.49
C VAL A 288 -6.00 -18.97 -6.17
N VAL A 289 -4.70 -19.00 -6.44
CA VAL A 289 -4.02 -20.15 -7.04
C VAL A 289 -2.95 -20.69 -6.08
N PRO A 290 -2.69 -22.00 -6.04
CA PRO A 290 -1.66 -22.55 -5.15
C PRO A 290 -0.28 -21.99 -5.48
N GLY A 291 0.48 -21.61 -4.45
CA GLY A 291 1.80 -21.01 -4.60
C GLY A 291 2.93 -22.04 -4.68
N GLY A 292 4.13 -21.64 -4.26
CA GLY A 292 5.29 -22.55 -4.17
C GLY A 292 5.81 -23.07 -5.52
N GLY A 293 5.49 -22.40 -6.63
CA GLY A 293 5.85 -22.86 -7.97
C GLY A 293 4.92 -23.95 -8.55
N ALA A 294 3.83 -24.30 -7.85
CA ALA A 294 2.94 -25.37 -8.27
C ALA A 294 2.24 -25.07 -9.61
N VAL A 295 1.81 -23.82 -9.77
CA VAL A 295 1.14 -23.35 -10.99
C VAL A 295 2.12 -23.36 -12.17
N GLU A 296 3.37 -22.95 -11.95
CA GLU A 296 4.42 -22.91 -12.97
C GLU A 296 4.76 -24.31 -13.50
N VAL A 297 4.91 -25.28 -12.61
CA VAL A 297 5.16 -26.68 -13.00
C VAL A 297 3.98 -27.24 -13.79
N ALA A 298 2.76 -27.00 -13.32
CA ALA A 298 1.55 -27.47 -13.99
C ALA A 298 1.35 -26.81 -15.36
N MET A 299 1.60 -25.50 -15.47
CA MET A 299 1.56 -24.76 -16.74
C MET A 299 2.61 -25.28 -17.73
N SER A 300 3.85 -25.49 -17.28
CA SER A 300 4.92 -26.02 -18.12
C SER A 300 4.52 -27.38 -18.70
N HIS A 301 4.00 -28.28 -17.86
CA HIS A 301 3.51 -29.58 -18.29
C HIS A 301 2.35 -29.49 -19.30
N ALA A 302 1.40 -28.58 -19.08
CA ALA A 302 0.28 -28.34 -19.99
C ALA A 302 0.73 -27.77 -21.34
N LEU A 303 1.72 -26.87 -21.36
CA LEU A 303 2.28 -26.28 -22.58
C LEU A 303 3.08 -27.30 -23.39
N VAL A 304 3.84 -28.19 -22.73
CA VAL A 304 4.55 -29.28 -23.40
C VAL A 304 3.55 -30.25 -24.07
N LYS A 305 2.42 -30.54 -23.41
CA LYS A 305 1.31 -31.32 -24.02
C LYS A 305 0.63 -30.58 -25.18
N TYR A 306 0.58 -29.25 -25.14
CA TYR A 306 -0.02 -28.40 -26.18
C TYR A 306 0.89 -28.23 -27.41
N LYS A 307 2.21 -28.29 -27.24
CA LYS A 307 3.24 -28.15 -28.29
C LYS A 307 2.89 -28.80 -29.64
N PRO A 308 2.50 -30.10 -29.74
CA PRO A 308 2.23 -30.74 -31.03
C PRO A 308 1.05 -30.13 -31.79
N SER A 309 0.15 -29.40 -31.13
CA SER A 309 -1.00 -28.75 -31.79
C SER A 309 -0.65 -27.46 -32.53
N VAL A 310 0.47 -26.82 -32.17
CA VAL A 310 0.94 -25.59 -32.80
C VAL A 310 1.66 -25.92 -34.11
N LYS A 311 1.39 -25.18 -35.19
CA LYS A 311 1.93 -25.51 -36.51
C LYS A 311 3.35 -25.00 -36.70
N GLY A 312 4.20 -25.81 -37.32
CA GLY A 312 5.50 -25.40 -37.84
C GLY A 312 6.53 -25.05 -36.76
N ARG A 313 7.43 -24.11 -37.09
CA ARG A 313 8.59 -23.76 -36.25
C ARG A 313 8.22 -22.98 -34.98
N ALA A 314 7.00 -22.45 -34.87
CA ALA A 314 6.49 -21.76 -33.68
C ALA A 314 6.41 -22.68 -32.44
N GLN A 315 6.38 -24.01 -32.63
CA GLN A 315 6.47 -25.00 -31.55
C GLN A 315 7.71 -24.83 -30.67
N LEU A 316 8.82 -24.35 -31.24
CA LEU A 316 10.06 -24.09 -30.51
C LEU A 316 9.90 -22.91 -29.54
N GLY A 317 9.16 -21.87 -29.94
CA GLY A 317 8.81 -20.77 -29.04
C GLY A 317 7.92 -21.20 -27.88
N VAL A 318 6.97 -22.12 -28.12
CA VAL A 318 6.13 -22.68 -27.04
C VAL A 318 6.97 -23.50 -26.06
N GLN A 319 7.94 -24.27 -26.57
CA GLN A 319 8.88 -25.01 -25.73
C GLN A 319 9.73 -24.07 -24.86
N ALA A 320 10.35 -23.05 -25.48
CA ALA A 320 11.11 -22.01 -24.77
C ALA A 320 10.29 -21.38 -23.64
N PHE A 321 9.02 -21.06 -23.91
CA PHE A 321 8.12 -20.48 -22.92
C PHE A 321 7.84 -21.45 -21.76
N ALA A 322 7.55 -22.72 -22.07
CA ALA A 322 7.28 -23.74 -21.06
C ALA A 322 8.48 -23.98 -20.13
N ASP A 323 9.69 -24.00 -20.69
CA ASP A 323 10.92 -24.19 -19.93
C ASP A 323 11.27 -22.96 -19.08
N ALA A 324 10.96 -21.76 -19.58
CA ALA A 324 11.18 -20.50 -18.86
C ALA A 324 10.31 -20.36 -17.60
N LEU A 325 9.07 -20.87 -17.60
CA LEU A 325 8.19 -20.82 -16.42
C LEU A 325 8.78 -21.54 -15.21
N LEU A 326 9.63 -22.55 -15.43
CA LEU A 326 10.26 -23.33 -14.36
C LEU A 326 11.34 -22.55 -13.61
N ILE A 327 11.66 -21.30 -14.00
CA ILE A 327 12.65 -20.49 -13.28
C ILE A 327 12.24 -20.20 -11.83
N ILE A 328 10.94 -20.03 -11.56
CA ILE A 328 10.45 -19.73 -10.22
C ILE A 328 10.72 -20.90 -9.26
N PRO A 329 10.24 -22.13 -9.50
CA PRO A 329 10.53 -23.26 -8.61
C PRO A 329 12.04 -23.56 -8.53
N LYS A 330 12.79 -23.40 -9.62
CA LYS A 330 14.26 -23.53 -9.63
C LYS A 330 14.91 -22.55 -8.64
N VAL A 331 14.67 -21.25 -8.81
CA VAL A 331 15.30 -20.22 -7.97
C VAL A 331 14.83 -20.33 -6.52
N LEU A 332 13.59 -20.75 -6.26
CA LEU A 332 13.10 -21.02 -4.91
C LEU A 332 13.89 -22.16 -4.24
N ALA A 333 14.06 -23.30 -4.90
CA ALA A 333 14.85 -24.41 -4.37
C ALA A 333 16.32 -24.02 -4.13
N GLN A 334 16.91 -23.28 -5.07
CA GLN A 334 18.29 -22.80 -4.96
C GLN A 334 18.49 -21.82 -3.81
N ASN A 335 17.56 -20.89 -3.60
CA ASN A 335 17.62 -19.93 -2.50
C ASN A 335 17.46 -20.62 -1.13
N SER A 336 16.76 -21.75 -1.10
CA SER A 336 16.67 -22.63 0.07
C SER A 336 17.90 -23.53 0.27
N GLY A 337 18.84 -23.55 -0.68
CA GLY A 337 20.08 -24.34 -0.58
C GLY A 337 19.98 -25.78 -1.07
N PHE A 338 18.87 -26.16 -1.72
CA PHE A 338 18.67 -27.49 -2.28
C PHE A 338 19.14 -27.61 -3.73
N ASP A 339 19.37 -28.84 -4.19
CA ASP A 339 19.72 -29.09 -5.59
C ASP A 339 18.56 -28.76 -6.53
N LEU A 340 18.87 -27.94 -7.53
CA LEU A 340 17.92 -27.43 -8.52
C LEU A 340 17.24 -28.52 -9.35
N GLN A 341 17.99 -29.54 -9.76
CA GLN A 341 17.49 -30.55 -10.69
C GLN A 341 16.74 -31.64 -9.94
N GLU A 342 17.28 -32.10 -8.81
CA GLU A 342 16.66 -33.15 -8.02
C GLU A 342 15.28 -32.73 -7.51
N THR A 343 15.18 -31.52 -6.93
CA THR A 343 13.91 -30.99 -6.43
C THR A 343 12.88 -30.80 -7.53
N LEU A 344 13.29 -30.24 -8.67
CA LEU A 344 12.39 -30.02 -9.81
C LEU A 344 11.86 -31.33 -10.39
N VAL A 345 12.72 -32.35 -10.53
CA VAL A 345 12.31 -33.67 -11.04
C VAL A 345 11.31 -34.32 -10.09
N LYS A 346 11.53 -34.25 -8.77
CA LYS A 346 10.58 -34.77 -7.78
C LYS A 346 9.21 -34.10 -7.88
N VAL A 347 9.18 -32.76 -7.95
CA VAL A 347 7.93 -32.00 -8.08
C VAL A 347 7.21 -32.27 -9.40
N GLN A 348 7.97 -32.37 -10.51
CA GLN A 348 7.39 -32.70 -11.82
C GLN A 348 6.83 -34.13 -11.87
N ALA A 349 7.54 -35.10 -11.27
CA ALA A 349 7.09 -36.48 -11.18
C ALA A 349 5.80 -36.57 -10.36
N GLU A 350 5.78 -35.98 -9.16
CA GLU A 350 4.62 -36.02 -8.28
C GLU A 350 3.41 -35.30 -8.90
N HIS A 351 3.62 -34.16 -9.57
CA HIS A 351 2.54 -33.50 -10.31
C HIS A 351 2.00 -34.39 -11.44
N SER A 352 2.89 -35.10 -12.15
CA SER A 352 2.50 -35.98 -13.26
C SER A 352 1.73 -37.21 -12.79
N GLU A 353 2.08 -37.75 -11.62
CA GLU A 353 1.44 -38.93 -11.02
C GLU A 353 0.11 -38.59 -10.34
N SER A 354 0.08 -37.51 -9.53
CA SER A 354 -1.08 -37.14 -8.72
C SER A 354 -2.10 -36.29 -9.49
N GLY A 355 -1.65 -35.51 -10.48
CA GLY A 355 -2.44 -34.45 -11.10
C GLY A 355 -2.78 -33.28 -10.15
N GLN A 356 -2.30 -33.32 -8.90
CA GLN A 356 -2.50 -32.26 -7.92
C GLN A 356 -1.48 -31.15 -8.10
N LEU A 357 -1.80 -29.95 -7.59
CA LEU A 357 -0.93 -28.79 -7.69
C LEU A 357 0.15 -28.84 -6.60
N VAL A 358 1.27 -29.45 -6.96
CA VAL A 358 2.43 -29.68 -6.11
C VAL A 358 3.49 -28.62 -6.35
N GLY A 359 3.96 -27.97 -5.28
CA GLY A 359 5.03 -26.98 -5.29
C GLY A 359 6.25 -27.46 -4.49
N VAL A 360 7.25 -26.59 -4.38
CA VAL A 360 8.48 -26.83 -3.61
C VAL A 360 8.28 -26.39 -2.16
N ASP A 361 8.53 -27.27 -1.19
CA ASP A 361 8.70 -26.85 0.21
C ASP A 361 10.07 -26.19 0.40
N LEU A 362 10.06 -24.95 0.87
CA LEU A 362 11.28 -24.16 1.06
C LEU A 362 12.13 -24.63 2.25
N ASN A 363 11.57 -25.43 3.18
CA ASN A 363 12.30 -25.91 4.36
C ASN A 363 12.96 -27.26 4.14
N THR A 364 12.34 -28.14 3.35
CA THR A 364 12.79 -29.52 3.13
C THR A 364 13.32 -29.76 1.73
N GLY A 365 12.91 -28.94 0.74
CA GLY A 365 13.18 -29.17 -0.68
C GLY A 365 12.31 -30.28 -1.27
N GLU A 366 11.37 -30.83 -0.51
CA GLU A 366 10.48 -31.89 -0.97
C GLU A 366 9.23 -31.32 -1.67
N PRO A 367 8.62 -32.10 -2.57
CA PRO A 367 7.32 -31.76 -3.14
C PRO A 367 6.24 -31.66 -2.06
N MET A 368 5.41 -30.62 -2.13
CA MET A 368 4.29 -30.40 -1.21
C MET A 368 3.04 -29.94 -1.95
N VAL A 369 1.86 -30.37 -1.50
CA VAL A 369 0.58 -29.84 -1.99
C VAL A 369 0.36 -28.43 -1.43
N ALA A 370 0.66 -27.41 -2.24
CA ALA A 370 0.68 -26.02 -1.80
C ALA A 370 -0.66 -25.54 -1.21
N ALA A 371 -1.77 -26.08 -1.72
CA ALA A 371 -3.11 -25.76 -1.23
C ALA A 371 -3.38 -26.22 0.22
N GLU A 372 -2.81 -27.35 0.64
CA GLU A 372 -2.99 -27.90 1.99
C GLU A 372 -2.10 -27.19 3.01
N VAL A 373 -0.87 -26.88 2.61
CA VAL A 373 0.08 -26.10 3.42
C VAL A 373 -0.40 -24.65 3.62
N GLY A 374 -1.28 -24.16 2.74
CA GLY A 374 -1.85 -22.83 2.83
C GLY A 374 -1.00 -21.75 2.15
N VAL A 375 -0.11 -22.14 1.23
CA VAL A 375 0.69 -21.21 0.43
C VAL A 375 -0.10 -20.88 -0.84
N TRP A 376 -0.53 -19.63 -0.96
CA TRP A 376 -1.39 -19.15 -2.04
C TRP A 376 -0.79 -17.92 -2.73
N ASP A 377 -0.94 -17.88 -4.04
CA ASP A 377 -0.67 -16.73 -4.89
C ASP A 377 -1.99 -16.13 -5.41
N ASN A 378 -2.02 -14.81 -5.63
CA ASN A 378 -3.20 -14.16 -6.21
C ASN A 378 -3.31 -14.46 -7.71
N TYR A 379 -4.54 -14.65 -8.18
CA TYR A 379 -4.83 -14.88 -9.59
C TYR A 379 -4.45 -13.65 -10.45
N CYS A 380 -4.83 -12.43 -10.07
CA CYS A 380 -4.50 -11.22 -10.83
C CYS A 380 -2.99 -11.01 -10.96
N VAL A 381 -2.22 -11.35 -9.91
CA VAL A 381 -0.76 -11.25 -9.91
C VAL A 381 -0.17 -12.14 -11.01
N LYS A 382 -0.52 -13.44 -11.03
CA LYS A 382 -0.02 -14.39 -12.03
C LYS A 382 -0.51 -14.04 -13.44
N LYS A 383 -1.76 -13.61 -13.58
CA LYS A 383 -2.33 -13.19 -14.88
C LYS A 383 -1.55 -12.03 -15.49
N GLN A 384 -1.34 -10.97 -14.70
CA GLN A 384 -0.62 -9.78 -15.16
C GLN A 384 0.86 -10.05 -15.34
N LEU A 385 1.45 -10.89 -14.50
CA LEU A 385 2.82 -11.38 -14.65
C LEU A 385 3.03 -12.03 -16.02
N LEU A 386 2.22 -13.05 -16.37
CA LEU A 386 2.32 -13.73 -17.66
C LEU A 386 2.14 -12.78 -18.84
N HIS A 387 1.19 -11.85 -18.74
CA HIS A 387 0.95 -10.85 -19.79
C HIS A 387 2.14 -9.89 -19.94
N SER A 388 2.58 -9.28 -18.84
CA SER A 388 3.69 -8.33 -18.81
C SER A 388 4.98 -8.96 -19.30
N CYS A 389 5.36 -10.14 -18.76
CA CYS A 389 6.59 -10.82 -19.12
C CYS A 389 6.65 -11.08 -20.63
N THR A 390 5.56 -11.61 -21.19
CA THR A 390 5.50 -11.97 -22.61
C THR A 390 5.65 -10.74 -23.49
N VAL A 391 4.87 -9.68 -23.23
CA VAL A 391 4.87 -8.46 -24.06
C VAL A 391 6.26 -7.79 -24.08
N ILE A 392 6.95 -7.78 -22.95
CA ILE A 392 8.28 -7.17 -22.86
C ILE A 392 9.33 -8.04 -23.53
N ALA A 393 9.30 -9.35 -23.27
CA ALA A 393 10.23 -10.28 -23.90
C ALA A 393 10.09 -10.23 -25.43
N THR A 394 8.86 -10.23 -25.96
CA THR A 394 8.63 -10.11 -27.41
C THR A 394 9.14 -8.80 -27.97
N ASN A 395 8.94 -7.68 -27.26
CA ASN A 395 9.42 -6.38 -27.73
C ASN A 395 10.95 -6.31 -27.73
N ILE A 396 11.62 -6.87 -26.72
CA ILE A 396 13.09 -6.89 -26.64
C ILE A 396 13.67 -7.80 -27.73
N LEU A 397 13.06 -8.96 -28.00
CA LEU A 397 13.52 -9.90 -29.03
C LEU A 397 13.43 -9.35 -30.47
N LEU A 398 12.59 -8.35 -30.70
CA LEU A 398 12.40 -7.72 -32.01
C LEU A 398 13.25 -6.46 -32.21
N VAL A 399 14.14 -6.14 -31.25
CA VAL A 399 15.07 -5.00 -31.41
C VAL A 399 16.28 -5.45 -32.21
N ASP A 400 16.37 -4.99 -33.45
CA ASP A 400 17.51 -5.27 -34.33
C ASP A 400 18.67 -4.27 -34.12
N GLU A 401 18.39 -3.03 -33.72
CA GLU A 401 19.40 -1.98 -33.56
C GLU A 401 19.10 -1.06 -32.36
N ILE A 402 20.15 -0.66 -31.62
CA ILE A 402 20.07 0.33 -30.54
C ILE A 402 20.90 1.55 -30.93
N MET A 403 20.23 2.60 -31.42
CA MET A 403 20.89 3.87 -31.73
C MET A 403 21.01 4.75 -30.49
N ARG A 404 22.25 5.15 -30.16
CA ARG A 404 22.52 6.17 -29.14
C ARG A 404 22.73 7.52 -29.83
N ALA A 405 21.68 8.32 -29.93
CA ALA A 405 21.74 9.67 -30.45
C ALA A 405 21.13 10.67 -29.46
N GLY A 406 21.70 11.86 -29.39
CA GLY A 406 21.22 12.94 -28.55
C GLY A 406 22.07 14.19 -28.80
N MET A 407 21.46 15.37 -28.70
CA MET A 407 22.23 16.61 -28.78
C MET A 407 23.23 16.63 -27.63
N SER A 408 24.52 16.87 -27.92
CA SER A 408 25.46 17.23 -26.88
C SER A 408 24.91 18.50 -26.24
N SER A 409 24.65 18.46 -24.93
CA SER A 409 24.42 19.68 -24.16
C SER A 409 25.74 20.43 -24.13
N LEU A 410 26.05 21.15 -25.20
CA LEU A 410 26.99 22.26 -25.23
C LEU A 410 26.41 23.37 -24.35
N LYS A 411 26.48 23.17 -23.04
CA LYS A 411 26.47 24.25 -22.08
C LYS A 411 27.93 24.48 -21.70
N GLY A 412 28.49 25.55 -22.25
CA GLY A 412 29.68 26.20 -21.72
C GLY A 412 29.41 26.87 -20.38
#